data_AF-A0A5Q4DVE7-F1
#
_entry.id   AF-A0A5Q4DVE7-F1
#
_cell.length_a   1.000
_cell.length_b   1.000
_cell.length_c   1.000
_cell.angle_alpha   90.00
_cell.angle_beta   90.00
_cell.angle_gamma   90.00
#
_symmetry.space_group_name_H-M   'P 1'
#
loop_
_entity.id
_entity.type
_entity.pdbx_description
1 polymer ?
#
loop_
_entity_poly.entity_id
_entity_poly.type
_entity_poly.pdbx_seq_one_letter_code
_entity_poly.pdbx_strand_id
1 'polypeptide(L)'
;MARKRAIFEDVSEAKTTRAAPQTGGIDRHPKGARGAIRLWLLSLFALVCVMIVVGGMTRLTDSGLSITEWRPVTGAIPPLSAEMWQEEFDKYRQIDQYQLLNRGMTMEEFKVIYWWEWGHRQLGRVIGLVWGVGFLFFWLTKRIPTGWTPRLLALGAL
;
A
#
# COMPACT_ATOMS: atom_id res chain seq x y z
N MET A 1 -60.44 61.53 -37.51
CA MET A 1 -59.16 61.35 -36.78
C MET A 1 -59.24 60.07 -35.96
N ALA A 2 -58.53 59.02 -36.36
CA ALA A 2 -58.59 57.71 -35.69
C ALA A 2 -57.37 57.52 -34.79
N ARG A 3 -57.60 57.35 -33.48
CA ARG A 3 -56.57 57.14 -32.45
C ARG A 3 -56.07 55.70 -32.54
N LYS A 4 -54.85 55.49 -33.08
CA LYS A 4 -54.14 54.21 -33.01
C LYS A 4 -53.97 53.82 -31.55
N ARG A 5 -54.57 52.71 -31.13
CA ARG A 5 -54.29 52.10 -29.82
C ARG A 5 -52.90 51.47 -29.88
N ALA A 6 -51.99 51.95 -29.05
CA ALA A 6 -50.69 51.33 -28.81
C ALA A 6 -50.94 50.02 -28.04
N ILE A 7 -51.11 48.92 -28.77
CA ILE A 7 -51.30 47.56 -28.21
C ILE A 7 -49.96 46.81 -28.13
N PHE A 8 -48.88 47.41 -28.62
CA PHE A 8 -47.53 46.90 -28.51
C PHE A 8 -46.74 47.87 -27.66
N GLU A 9 -46.69 47.57 -26.37
CA GLU A 9 -45.58 48.01 -25.53
C GLU A 9 -44.34 47.31 -26.09
N ASP A 10 -43.38 48.09 -26.58
CA ASP A 10 -42.08 47.61 -27.01
C ASP A 10 -41.39 46.96 -25.80
N VAL A 11 -41.49 45.64 -25.68
CA VAL A 11 -40.68 44.83 -24.75
C VAL A 11 -39.26 44.76 -25.31
N SER A 12 -38.63 45.92 -25.44
CA SER A 12 -37.37 46.11 -26.13
C SER A 12 -36.18 46.35 -25.19
N GLU A 13 -36.38 46.39 -23.87
CA GLU A 13 -35.26 46.64 -22.93
C GLU A 13 -35.28 45.85 -21.62
N ALA A 14 -35.98 44.71 -21.55
CA ALA A 14 -35.64 43.69 -20.56
C ALA A 14 -34.76 42.63 -21.23
N LYS A 15 -33.54 43.02 -21.61
CA LYS A 15 -32.48 42.06 -21.90
C LYS A 15 -32.13 41.38 -20.57
N THR A 16 -32.95 40.41 -20.18
CA THR A 16 -32.55 39.40 -19.21
C THR A 16 -31.31 38.78 -19.79
N THR A 17 -30.16 39.18 -19.27
CA THR A 17 -28.88 38.57 -19.55
C THR A 17 -28.98 37.14 -19.05
N ARG A 18 -29.53 36.25 -19.87
CA ARG A 18 -29.60 34.83 -19.58
C ARG A 18 -28.15 34.38 -19.58
N ALA A 19 -27.57 34.22 -18.39
CA ALA A 19 -26.21 33.76 -18.22
C ALA A 19 -26.03 32.52 -19.10
N ALA A 20 -24.98 32.54 -19.94
CA ALA A 20 -24.68 31.42 -20.83
C ALA A 20 -24.72 30.12 -20.00
N PRO A 21 -25.37 29.05 -20.49
CA PRO A 21 -25.38 27.79 -19.76
C PRO A 21 -23.93 27.41 -19.46
N GLN A 22 -23.58 27.34 -18.18
CA GLN A 22 -22.26 26.87 -17.76
C GLN A 22 -22.20 25.37 -18.07
N THR A 23 -21.86 25.03 -19.31
CA THR A 23 -21.53 23.67 -19.71
C THR A 23 -20.26 23.26 -18.97
N GLY A 24 -20.26 22.04 -18.41
CA GLY A 24 -19.18 21.55 -17.54
C GLY A 24 -19.47 21.54 -16.03
N GLY A 25 -20.69 21.88 -15.60
CA GLY A 25 -21.10 21.72 -14.20
C GLY A 25 -21.07 20.25 -13.71
N ILE A 26 -21.16 19.29 -14.63
CA ILE A 26 -21.12 17.85 -14.33
C ILE A 26 -19.66 17.37 -14.09
N ASP A 27 -18.68 18.05 -14.71
CA ASP A 27 -17.24 17.75 -14.56
C ASP A 27 -16.58 18.51 -13.40
N ARG A 28 -17.31 19.42 -12.74
CA ARG A 28 -16.88 20.15 -11.54
C ARG A 28 -16.92 19.30 -10.27
N HIS A 29 -17.23 18.02 -10.35
CA HIS A 29 -17.01 17.15 -9.20
C HIS A 29 -15.51 17.20 -8.88
N PRO A 30 -15.09 17.50 -7.64
CA PRO A 30 -13.68 17.59 -7.30
C PRO A 30 -13.02 16.32 -7.83
N LYS A 31 -12.00 16.49 -8.69
CA LYS A 31 -11.13 15.41 -9.15
C LYS A 31 -10.57 14.82 -7.85
N GLY A 32 -11.25 13.79 -7.34
CA GLY A 32 -10.99 13.25 -6.02
C GLY A 32 -9.54 12.74 -5.96
N ALA A 33 -9.12 12.24 -4.80
CA ALA A 33 -7.76 11.74 -4.62
C ALA A 33 -7.41 10.49 -5.47
N ARG A 34 -8.14 10.20 -6.56
CA ARG A 34 -7.89 9.14 -7.54
C ARG A 34 -6.43 9.10 -8.00
N GLY A 35 -5.80 10.26 -8.22
CA GLY A 35 -4.37 10.33 -8.58
C GLY A 35 -3.45 9.85 -7.45
N ALA A 36 -3.70 10.31 -6.23
CA ALA A 36 -2.94 9.90 -5.04
C ALA A 36 -3.19 8.43 -4.68
N ILE A 37 -4.45 7.96 -4.77
CA ILE A 37 -4.82 6.55 -4.57
C ILE A 37 -4.13 5.68 -5.63
N ARG A 38 -4.08 6.11 -6.90
CA ARG A 38 -3.37 5.38 -7.95
C ARG A 38 -1.88 5.26 -7.65
N LEU A 39 -1.22 6.35 -7.25
CA LEU A 39 0.20 6.31 -6.89
C LEU A 39 0.45 5.41 -5.68
N TRP A 40 -0.43 5.46 -4.68
CA TRP A 40 -0.37 4.59 -3.51
C TRP A 40 -0.55 3.11 -3.88
N LEU A 41 -1.55 2.77 -4.71
CA LEU A 41 -1.75 1.41 -5.20
C LEU A 41 -0.58 0.93 -6.07
N LEU A 42 0.00 1.80 -6.91
CA LEU A 42 1.21 1.47 -7.68
C LEU A 42 2.41 1.21 -6.75
N SER A 43 2.55 1.97 -5.67
CA SER A 43 3.61 1.75 -4.69
C SER A 43 3.43 0.40 -3.96
N LEU A 44 2.20 0.06 -3.57
CA LEU A 44 1.87 -1.25 -2.98
C LEU A 44 2.15 -2.39 -3.96
N PHE A 45 1.74 -2.24 -5.22
CA PHE A 45 2.02 -3.23 -6.26
C PHE A 45 3.52 -3.44 -6.44
N ALA A 46 4.30 -2.36 -6.54
CA ALA A 46 5.75 -2.45 -6.66
C ALA A 46 6.39 -3.15 -5.44
N LEU A 47 5.94 -2.82 -4.22
CA LEU A 47 6.42 -3.49 -3.01
C LEU A 47 6.08 -4.99 -3.01
N VAL A 48 4.89 -5.37 -3.46
CA VAL A 48 4.50 -6.79 -3.60
C VAL A 48 5.36 -7.50 -4.65
N CYS A 49 5.68 -6.86 -5.78
CA CYS A 49 6.62 -7.43 -6.75
C CYS A 49 7.99 -7.68 -6.12
N VAL A 50 8.51 -6.73 -5.35
CA VAL A 50 9.77 -6.90 -4.60
C VAL A 50 9.66 -8.04 -3.60
N MET A 51 8.55 -8.14 -2.86
CA MET A 51 8.27 -9.22 -1.91
C MET A 51 8.31 -10.60 -2.58
N ILE A 52 7.74 -10.73 -3.77
CA ILE A 52 7.76 -11.97 -4.56
C ILE A 52 9.19 -12.33 -4.98
N VAL A 53 9.97 -11.36 -5.47
CA VAL A 53 11.36 -11.61 -5.90
C VAL A 53 12.23 -12.01 -4.71
N VAL A 54 12.14 -11.27 -3.59
CA VAL A 54 12.90 -11.56 -2.37
C VAL A 54 12.46 -12.88 -1.74
N GLY A 55 11.16 -13.17 -1.71
CA GLY A 55 10.64 -14.45 -1.23
C GLY A 55 11.08 -15.63 -2.11
N GLY A 56 11.08 -15.43 -3.44
CA GLY A 56 11.61 -16.41 -4.39
C GLY A 56 13.10 -16.68 -4.16
N MET A 57 13.91 -15.63 -3.97
CA MET A 57 15.32 -15.79 -3.59
C MET A 57 15.49 -16.50 -2.26
N THR A 58 14.70 -16.15 -1.24
CA THR A 58 14.73 -16.80 0.09
C THR A 58 14.45 -18.30 -0.02
N ARG A 59 13.54 -18.68 -0.94
CA ARG A 59 13.25 -20.10 -1.22
C ARG A 59 14.39 -20.80 -1.95
N LEU A 60 15.01 -20.13 -2.93
CA LEU A 60 16.13 -20.70 -3.70
C LEU A 60 17.43 -20.79 -2.89
N THR A 61 17.61 -19.95 -1.87
CA THR A 61 18.75 -19.99 -0.95
C THR A 61 18.51 -20.88 0.26
N ASP A 62 17.40 -21.64 0.27
CA ASP A 62 16.97 -22.49 1.39
C ASP A 62 16.94 -21.76 2.74
N SER A 63 16.76 -20.43 2.74
CA SER A 63 16.81 -19.60 3.95
C SER A 63 15.49 -19.54 4.70
N GLY A 64 14.40 -20.10 4.15
CA GLY A 64 13.04 -19.96 4.69
C GLY A 64 12.75 -20.63 6.04
N LEU A 65 13.72 -21.32 6.65
CA LEU A 65 13.62 -21.97 7.97
C LEU A 65 14.75 -21.51 8.92
N SER A 66 15.46 -20.44 8.57
CA SER A 66 16.54 -19.87 9.38
C SER A 66 16.03 -19.19 10.67
N ILE A 67 14.77 -18.73 10.70
CA ILE A 67 14.11 -18.11 11.85
C ILE A 67 12.99 -19.01 12.37
N THR A 68 13.30 -19.80 13.40
CA THR A 68 12.38 -20.79 14.00
C THR A 68 11.24 -20.18 14.77
N GLU A 69 11.44 -19.00 15.37
CA GLU A 69 10.44 -18.38 16.22
C GLU A 69 9.61 -17.32 15.48
N TRP A 70 8.29 -17.40 15.65
CA TRP A 70 7.39 -16.35 15.20
C TRP A 70 7.34 -15.22 16.23
N ARG A 71 8.17 -14.19 16.01
CA ARG A 71 8.25 -13.00 16.86
C ARG A 71 7.64 -11.79 16.13
N PRO A 72 6.33 -11.52 16.27
CA PRO A 72 5.64 -10.50 15.47
C PRO A 72 6.16 -9.08 15.74
N VAL A 73 6.46 -8.77 17.00
CA VAL A 73 6.92 -7.45 17.44
C VAL A 73 8.45 -7.41 17.55
N THR A 74 9.06 -8.32 18.32
CA THR A 74 10.51 -8.31 18.56
C THR A 74 11.34 -8.82 17.38
N GLY A 75 10.74 -9.59 16.46
CA GLY A 75 11.42 -10.03 15.24
C GLY A 75 11.57 -8.92 14.19
N ALA A 76 11.12 -7.68 14.47
CA ALA A 76 11.40 -6.51 13.65
C ALA A 76 12.81 -5.96 13.85
N ILE A 77 13.45 -6.31 14.98
CA ILE A 77 14.81 -5.92 15.29
C ILE A 77 15.70 -7.16 15.06
N PRO A 78 16.69 -7.09 14.15
CA PRO A 78 17.63 -8.19 13.96
C PRO A 78 18.53 -8.33 15.21
N PRO A 79 19.22 -9.47 15.41
CA PRO A 79 20.12 -9.64 16.54
C PRO A 79 21.22 -8.57 16.51
N LEU A 80 21.30 -7.77 17.57
CA LEU A 80 22.22 -6.63 17.68
C LEU A 80 23.53 -6.95 18.43
N SER A 81 23.57 -8.09 19.14
CA SER A 81 24.72 -8.52 19.95
C SER A 81 25.23 -9.88 19.49
N ALA A 82 26.51 -10.16 19.75
CA ALA A 82 27.12 -11.45 19.44
C ALA A 82 26.43 -12.61 20.20
N GLU A 83 26.01 -12.37 21.43
CA GLU A 83 25.27 -13.34 22.25
C GLU A 83 23.93 -13.71 21.60
N MET A 84 23.13 -12.74 21.16
CA MET A 84 21.86 -13.01 20.48
C MET A 84 22.07 -13.74 19.14
N TRP A 85 23.13 -13.41 18.39
CA TRP A 85 23.47 -14.17 17.19
C TRP A 85 23.80 -15.63 17.50
N GLN A 86 24.52 -15.88 18.61
CA GLN A 86 24.84 -17.23 19.05
C GLN A 86 23.58 -18.00 19.48
N GLU A 87 22.67 -17.38 20.23
CA GLU A 87 21.39 -18.02 20.61
C GLU A 87 20.56 -18.43 19.39
N GLU A 88 20.41 -17.53 18.40
CA GLU A 88 19.63 -17.83 17.19
C GLU A 88 20.32 -18.90 16.34
N PHE A 89 21.65 -18.88 16.25
CA PHE A 89 22.40 -19.95 15.58
C PHE A 89 22.28 -21.28 16.32
N ASP A 90 22.31 -21.28 17.65
CA ASP A 90 22.12 -22.49 18.47
C ASP A 90 20.75 -23.12 18.25
N LYS A 91 19.70 -22.29 18.14
CA LYS A 91 18.37 -22.74 17.74
C LYS A 91 18.37 -23.32 16.33
N TYR A 92 19.02 -22.66 15.38
CA TYR A 92 19.13 -23.15 14.01
C TYR A 92 19.85 -24.51 13.93
N ARG A 93 20.90 -24.70 14.75
CA ARG A 93 21.62 -25.98 14.86
C ARG A 93 20.76 -27.15 15.35
N GLN A 94 19.67 -26.88 16.04
CA GLN A 94 18.74 -27.91 16.52
C GLN A 94 17.75 -28.37 15.44
N ILE A 95 17.64 -27.67 14.32
CA ILE A 95 16.72 -28.02 13.23
C ILE A 95 17.36 -29.06 12.30
N ASP A 96 16.55 -29.95 11.77
CA ASP A 96 16.92 -30.91 10.73
C ASP A 96 17.61 -30.27 9.52
N GLN A 97 17.23 -29.04 9.13
CA GLN A 97 17.85 -28.35 7.99
C GLN A 97 19.35 -28.09 8.23
N TYR A 98 19.74 -27.71 9.44
CA TYR A 98 21.15 -27.58 9.78
C TYR A 98 21.85 -28.95 9.77
N GLN A 99 21.20 -29.98 10.31
CA GLN A 99 21.80 -31.31 10.41
C GLN A 99 21.97 -32.00 9.04
N LEU A 100 21.03 -31.79 8.12
CA LEU A 100 20.96 -32.47 6.83
C LEU A 100 21.65 -31.69 5.70
N LEU A 101 21.53 -30.36 5.66
CA LEU A 101 22.01 -29.54 4.54
C LEU A 101 23.19 -28.63 4.94
N ASN A 102 23.16 -28.05 6.14
CA ASN A 102 24.08 -26.96 6.52
C ASN A 102 25.03 -27.34 7.67
N ARG A 103 25.42 -28.61 7.74
CA ARG A 103 26.20 -29.14 8.86
C ARG A 103 27.62 -28.57 8.84
N GLY A 104 28.01 -27.88 9.90
CA GLY A 104 29.32 -27.22 9.97
C GLY A 104 29.35 -25.82 9.37
N MET A 105 28.18 -25.26 9.03
CA MET A 105 28.03 -23.87 8.60
C MET A 105 28.61 -22.91 9.64
N THR A 106 29.29 -21.88 9.15
CA THR A 106 29.84 -20.80 9.96
C THR A 106 28.76 -19.79 10.36
N MET A 107 29.05 -18.97 11.38
CA MET A 107 28.14 -17.88 11.77
C MET A 107 27.94 -16.84 10.65
N GLU A 108 28.92 -16.62 9.79
CA GLU A 108 28.80 -15.67 8.68
C GLU A 108 27.81 -16.18 7.62
N GLU A 109 27.90 -17.45 7.26
CA GLU A 109 26.95 -18.10 6.35
C GLU A 109 25.52 -18.12 6.94
N PHE A 110 25.39 -18.39 8.25
CA PHE A 110 24.11 -18.29 8.95
C PHE A 110 23.51 -16.88 8.87
N LYS A 111 24.33 -15.83 9.07
CA LYS A 111 23.88 -14.44 8.96
C LYS A 111 23.30 -14.14 7.58
N VAL A 112 23.93 -14.64 6.51
CA VAL A 112 23.43 -14.42 5.13
C VAL A 112 22.03 -14.99 4.96
N ILE A 113 21.80 -16.26 5.33
CA ILE A 113 20.46 -16.86 5.21
C ILE A 113 19.45 -16.17 6.13
N TYR A 114 19.85 -15.81 7.35
CA TYR A 114 19.01 -15.08 8.29
C TYR A 114 18.56 -13.72 7.72
N TRP A 115 19.45 -12.98 7.06
CA TRP A 115 19.12 -11.68 6.45
C TRP A 115 18.08 -11.79 5.33
N TRP A 116 18.12 -12.86 4.54
CA TRP A 116 17.12 -13.11 3.50
C TRP A 116 15.74 -13.33 4.11
N GLU A 117 15.64 -14.23 5.09
CA GLU A 117 14.36 -14.51 5.73
C GLU A 117 13.83 -13.31 6.53
N TRP A 118 14.71 -12.66 7.31
CA TRP A 118 14.37 -11.45 8.05
C TRP A 118 13.92 -10.34 7.10
N GLY A 119 14.65 -10.10 6.02
CA GLY A 119 14.34 -9.09 5.01
C GLY A 119 12.99 -9.35 4.34
N HIS A 120 12.72 -10.61 3.98
CA HIS A 120 11.42 -11.02 3.44
C HIS A 120 10.28 -10.76 4.44
N ARG A 121 10.42 -11.19 5.70
CA ARG A 121 9.43 -10.95 6.77
C ARG A 121 9.23 -9.44 7.00
N GLN A 122 10.31 -8.66 6.97
CA GLN A 122 10.26 -7.22 7.17
C GLN A 122 9.56 -6.49 6.01
N LEU A 123 9.79 -6.92 4.76
CA LEU A 123 9.06 -6.41 3.60
C LEU A 123 7.55 -6.62 3.72
N GLY A 124 7.11 -7.79 4.18
CA GLY A 124 5.69 -8.06 4.45
C GLY A 124 5.09 -7.08 5.45
N ARG A 125 5.81 -6.79 6.55
CA ARG A 125 5.37 -5.79 7.55
C ARG A 125 5.30 -4.39 6.97
N VAL A 126 6.29 -3.98 6.19
CA VAL A 126 6.32 -2.66 5.55
C VAL A 126 5.16 -2.52 4.57
N ILE A 127 4.84 -3.54 3.79
CA ILE A 127 3.67 -3.55 2.90
C ILE A 127 2.38 -3.36 3.69
N GLY A 128 2.20 -4.14 4.77
CA GLY A 128 1.03 -4.00 5.64
C GLY A 128 0.92 -2.61 6.26
N LEU A 129 2.03 -1.99 6.65
CA LEU A 129 2.06 -0.63 7.19
C LEU A 129 1.75 0.42 6.12
N VAL A 130 2.36 0.35 4.94
CA VAL A 130 2.08 1.27 3.82
C VAL A 130 0.62 1.15 3.39
N TRP A 131 0.06 -0.06 3.42
CA TRP A 131 -1.35 -0.27 3.16
C TRP A 131 -2.21 0.34 4.27
N GLY A 132 -1.96 0.00 5.54
CA GLY A 132 -2.77 0.45 6.67
C GLY A 132 -2.75 1.97 6.84
N VAL A 133 -1.56 2.59 6.78
CA VAL A 133 -1.39 4.04 6.88
C VAL A 133 -2.03 4.75 5.69
N GLY A 134 -1.82 4.24 4.46
CA GLY A 134 -2.42 4.82 3.27
C GLY A 134 -3.95 4.75 3.30
N PHE A 135 -4.50 3.58 3.65
CA PHE A 135 -5.94 3.38 3.79
C PHE A 135 -6.53 4.32 4.85
N LEU A 136 -5.93 4.37 6.04
CA LEU A 136 -6.39 5.22 7.14
C LEU A 136 -6.31 6.71 6.75
N PHE A 137 -5.25 7.14 6.07
CA PHE A 137 -5.11 8.50 5.57
C PHE A 137 -6.24 8.87 4.59
N PHE A 138 -6.50 8.04 3.58
CA PHE A 138 -7.57 8.32 2.62
C PHE A 138 -8.96 8.27 3.28
N TRP A 139 -9.15 7.38 4.25
CA TRP A 139 -10.39 7.24 5.01
C TRP A 139 -10.66 8.46 5.90
N LEU A 140 -9.69 8.88 6.71
CA LEU A 140 -9.80 10.06 7.59
C LEU A 140 -9.95 11.35 6.80
N THR A 141 -9.28 11.48 5.65
CA THR A 141 -9.41 12.67 4.79
C THR A 141 -10.72 12.71 4.00
N LYS A 142 -11.59 11.69 4.11
CA LYS A 142 -12.83 11.53 3.33
C LYS A 142 -12.60 11.65 1.81
N ARG A 143 -11.39 11.32 1.35
CA ARG A 143 -10.99 11.42 -0.07
C ARG A 143 -11.26 10.15 -0.87
N ILE A 144 -11.78 9.10 -0.23
CA ILE A 144 -12.20 7.86 -0.86
C ILE A 144 -13.51 8.10 -1.63
N PRO A 145 -13.57 7.82 -2.94
CA PRO A 145 -14.82 7.90 -3.71
C PRO A 145 -15.88 6.94 -3.16
N THR A 146 -17.15 7.31 -3.25
CA THR A 146 -18.28 6.45 -2.84
C THR A 146 -18.19 5.07 -3.52
N GLY A 147 -18.28 4.01 -2.70
CA GLY A 147 -18.19 2.61 -3.16
C GLY A 147 -16.77 2.02 -3.27
N TRP A 148 -15.70 2.82 -3.06
CA TRP A 148 -14.32 2.31 -3.12
C TRP A 148 -13.83 1.76 -1.79
N THR A 149 -14.39 2.22 -0.66
CA THR A 149 -14.02 1.77 0.68
C THR A 149 -14.02 0.25 0.85
N PRO A 150 -15.09 -0.50 0.50
CA PRO A 150 -15.08 -1.96 0.66
C PRO A 150 -14.08 -2.65 -0.26
N ARG A 151 -13.78 -2.08 -1.43
CA ARG A 151 -12.79 -2.64 -2.38
C ARG A 151 -11.37 -2.49 -1.86
N LEU A 152 -11.03 -1.32 -1.31
CA LEU A 152 -9.72 -1.06 -0.72
C LEU A 152 -9.50 -1.86 0.57
N LEU A 153 -10.58 -2.07 1.35
CA LEU A 153 -10.57 -2.95 2.52
C LEU A 153 -10.36 -4.41 2.13
N ALA A 154 -11.11 -4.91 1.13
CA ALA A 154 -10.96 -6.27 0.63
C ALA A 154 -9.53 -6.56 0.13
N LEU A 155 -8.88 -5.57 -0.49
CA LEU A 155 -7.49 -5.71 -0.97
C LEU A 155 -6.45 -5.89 0.14
N GLY A 156 -6.69 -5.37 1.35
CA GLY A 156 -5.77 -5.61 2.48
C GLY A 156 -6.20 -6.72 3.42
N ALA A 157 -7.40 -7.27 3.23
CA ALA A 157 -7.87 -8.45 3.96
C ALA A 157 -7.45 -9.77 3.26
N LEU A 158 -6.96 -9.69 2.02
CA LEU A 158 -6.47 -10.80 1.22
C LEU A 158 -4.96 -10.98 1.40
#